data_AF-T2JJX3-F1
#
_entry.id   AF-T2JJX3-F1
#
_cell.length_a   1.000
_cell.length_b   1.000
_cell.length_c   1.000
_cell.angle_alpha   90.00
_cell.angle_beta   90.00
_cell.angle_gamma   90.00
#
_symmetry.space_group_name_H-M   'P 1'
#
loop_
_entity.id
_entity.type
_entity.pdbx_description
1 polymer ?
#
loop_
_entity_poly.entity_id
_entity_poly.type
_entity_poly.pdbx_seq_one_letter_code
_entity_poly.pdbx_strand_id
1 'polypeptide(L)'
;MIDNYQQALSLMEKMRLELPFTVYPDQGLLKIAEEKGDILSPNQPMDVRQVVYVEEGGIVCAVEKSPEDTVYISSVTHLKIPDDHPLVSEIRDYQNRENIVWL
;
A
#
# COMPACT_ATOMS: atom_id res chain seq x y z
N MET A 1 8.14 22.05 -4.96
CA MET A 1 8.09 20.62 -4.60
C MET A 1 7.57 19.88 -5.83
N ILE A 2 8.45 19.46 -6.74
CA ILE A 2 8.11 18.76 -7.99
C ILE A 2 8.70 17.33 -7.96
N ASP A 3 9.83 17.16 -7.28
CA ASP A 3 10.57 15.90 -7.20
C ASP A 3 9.76 14.76 -6.57
N ASN A 4 8.89 15.03 -5.59
CA ASN A 4 8.12 13.99 -4.93
C ASN A 4 7.03 13.39 -5.84
N TYR A 5 6.35 14.24 -6.61
CA TYR A 5 5.28 13.79 -7.52
C TYR A 5 5.81 12.88 -8.62
N GLN A 6 6.90 13.29 -9.30
CA GLN A 6 7.49 12.47 -10.37
C GLN A 6 8.09 11.16 -9.84
N GLN A 7 8.71 11.19 -8.65
CA GLN A 7 9.23 9.98 -8.02
C GLN A 7 8.10 9.02 -7.60
N ALA A 8 7.01 9.56 -7.03
CA ALA A 8 5.83 8.77 -6.67
C ALA A 8 5.17 8.14 -7.89
N LEU A 9 5.03 8.88 -9.00
CA LEU A 9 4.52 8.32 -10.26
C LEU A 9 5.44 7.24 -10.82
N SER A 10 6.76 7.46 -10.80
CA SER A 10 7.71 6.46 -11.27
C SER A 10 7.67 5.18 -10.42
N LEU A 11 7.57 5.31 -9.10
CA LEU A 11 7.41 4.17 -8.19
C LEU A 11 6.07 3.45 -8.43
N MET A 12 4.97 4.20 -8.57
CA MET A 12 3.65 3.66 -8.87
C MET A 12 3.68 2.83 -10.17
N GLU A 13 4.31 3.32 -11.24
CA GLU A 13 4.44 2.56 -12.49
C GLU A 13 5.29 1.29 -12.32
N LYS A 14 6.38 1.33 -11.55
CA LYS A 14 7.15 0.12 -11.23
C LYS A 14 6.31 -0.89 -10.45
N MET A 15 5.56 -0.44 -9.45
CA MET A 15 4.67 -1.31 -8.67
C MET A 15 3.58 -1.95 -9.54
N ARG A 16 3.06 -1.23 -10.54
CA ARG A 16 2.08 -1.77 -11.51
C ARG A 16 2.64 -2.94 -12.33
N LEU A 17 3.92 -2.91 -12.67
CA LEU A 17 4.58 -3.97 -13.43
C LEU A 17 4.78 -5.25 -12.60
N GLU A 18 4.78 -5.13 -11.27
CA GLU A 18 4.89 -6.26 -10.34
C GLU A 18 3.51 -6.86 -9.96
N LEU A 19 2.41 -6.34 -10.50
CA LEU A 19 1.08 -6.83 -10.14
C LEU A 19 0.80 -8.24 -10.70
N PRO A 20 0.14 -9.12 -9.91
CA PRO A 20 -0.19 -8.94 -8.49
C PRO A 20 1.01 -9.25 -7.58
N PHE A 21 1.11 -8.57 -6.43
CA PHE A 21 2.11 -8.87 -5.40
C PHE A 21 1.51 -8.89 -4.00
N THR A 22 2.16 -9.63 -3.09
CA THR A 22 1.71 -9.82 -1.72
C THR A 22 2.20 -8.70 -0.79
N VAL A 23 1.32 -8.27 0.11
CA VAL A 23 1.59 -7.33 1.21
C VAL A 23 0.96 -7.83 2.51
N TYR A 24 1.31 -7.18 3.62
CA TYR A 24 0.67 -7.40 4.92
C TYR A 24 0.08 -6.10 5.48
N PRO A 25 -1.02 -6.17 6.24
CA PRO A 25 -1.59 -4.98 6.85
C PRO A 25 -0.69 -4.38 7.94
N ASP A 26 -0.64 -3.04 7.97
CA ASP A 26 -0.15 -2.29 9.12
C ASP A 26 -1.31 -1.87 10.05
N GLN A 27 -1.02 -1.09 11.09
CA GLN A 27 -2.06 -0.60 12.01
C GLN A 27 -3.16 0.24 11.33
N GLY A 28 -2.83 1.01 10.29
CA GLY A 28 -3.80 1.79 9.53
C GLY A 28 -4.78 0.90 8.76
N LEU A 29 -4.28 -0.10 8.04
CA LEU A 29 -5.17 -1.03 7.33
C LEU A 29 -5.99 -1.91 8.28
N LEU A 30 -5.42 -2.33 9.42
CA LEU A 30 -6.18 -3.05 10.45
C LEU A 30 -7.37 -2.23 10.95
N LYS A 31 -7.16 -0.92 11.19
CA LYS A 31 -8.23 0.00 11.62
C LYS A 31 -9.31 0.17 10.55
N ILE A 32 -8.93 0.34 9.28
CA ILE A 32 -9.88 0.44 8.16
C ILE A 32 -10.75 -0.82 8.06
N ALA A 33 -10.16 -2.00 8.29
CA ALA A 33 -10.91 -3.25 8.26
C ALA A 33 -11.88 -3.38 9.44
N GLU A 34 -11.45 -3.02 10.65
CA GLU A 34 -12.30 -3.02 11.84
C GLU A 34 -13.50 -2.08 11.68
N GLU A 35 -13.30 -0.87 11.14
CA GLU A 35 -14.38 0.09 10.83
C GLU A 35 -15.41 -0.46 9.83
N LYS A 36 -15.00 -1.43 8.99
CA LYS A 36 -15.87 -2.14 8.04
C LYS A 36 -16.47 -3.43 8.61
N GLY A 37 -16.17 -3.78 9.85
CA GLY A 37 -16.65 -5.00 10.52
C GLY A 37 -15.91 -6.28 10.12
N ASP A 38 -14.72 -6.18 9.50
CA ASP A 38 -13.83 -7.31 9.24
C ASP A 38 -12.68 -7.33 10.26
N ILE A 39 -12.14 -8.52 10.53
CA ILE A 39 -11.01 -8.71 11.43
C ILE A 39 -9.83 -9.25 10.60
N LEU A 40 -8.81 -8.41 10.45
CA LEU A 40 -7.53 -8.78 9.82
C LEU A 40 -6.48 -9.13 10.88
N SER A 41 -5.62 -10.09 10.54
CA SER A 41 -4.40 -10.36 11.32
C SER A 41 -3.24 -9.51 10.78
N PRO A 42 -2.32 -8.99 11.63
CA PRO A 42 -1.12 -8.27 11.17
C PRO A 42 -0.21 -9.07 10.22
N ASN A 43 -0.32 -10.40 10.23
CA ASN A 43 0.44 -11.31 9.36
C ASN A 43 -0.44 -11.94 8.26
N GLN A 44 -1.65 -11.43 8.06
CA GLN A 44 -2.54 -11.89 6.98
C GLN A 44 -1.95 -11.47 5.63
N PRO A 45 -1.56 -12.41 4.74
CA PRO A 45 -1.18 -12.05 3.39
C PRO A 45 -2.39 -11.48 2.65
N MET A 46 -2.15 -10.41 1.90
CA MET A 46 -3.13 -9.75 1.04
C MET A 46 -2.49 -9.48 -0.33
N ASP A 47 -3.27 -9.61 -1.40
CA ASP A 47 -2.83 -9.33 -2.76
C ASP A 47 -3.14 -7.88 -3.12
N VAL A 48 -2.15 -7.16 -3.63
CA VAL A 48 -2.37 -5.90 -4.34
C VAL A 48 -2.75 -6.23 -5.78
N ARG A 49 -3.92 -5.74 -6.21
CA ARG A 49 -4.43 -5.93 -7.59
C ARG A 49 -4.41 -4.67 -8.43
N GLN A 50 -4.40 -3.51 -7.78
CA GLN A 50 -4.40 -2.23 -8.45
C GLN A 50 -3.57 -1.23 -7.64
N VAL A 51 -2.81 -0.42 -8.35
CA VAL A 51 -2.02 0.67 -7.78
C VAL A 51 -2.34 1.94 -8.56
N VAL A 52 -2.68 3.01 -7.85
CA VAL A 52 -3.02 4.32 -8.43
C VAL A 52 -2.36 5.43 -7.63
N TYR A 53 -2.14 6.58 -8.27
CA TYR A 53 -1.72 7.79 -7.59
C TYR A 53 -2.93 8.73 -7.48
N VAL A 54 -3.14 9.32 -6.30
CA VAL A 54 -4.14 10.37 -6.06
C VAL A 54 -3.48 11.53 -5.33
N GLU A 55 -3.88 12.77 -5.64
CA GLU A 55 -3.17 13.97 -5.18
C GLU A 55 -3.09 14.10 -3.65
N GLU A 56 -4.18 13.79 -2.94
CA GLU A 56 -4.27 13.91 -1.47
C GLU A 56 -3.82 12.65 -0.72
N GLY A 57 -3.70 11.51 -1.41
CA GLY A 57 -3.45 10.20 -0.79
C GLY A 57 -2.18 9.51 -1.27
N GLY A 58 -1.43 10.13 -2.18
CA GLY A 58 -0.21 9.55 -2.74
C GLY A 58 -0.48 8.25 -3.50
N ILE A 59 0.41 7.27 -3.33
CA ILE A 59 0.25 5.94 -3.91
C ILE A 59 -0.78 5.14 -3.09
N VAL A 60 -1.87 4.77 -3.73
CA VAL A 60 -2.98 4.01 -3.15
C VAL A 60 -3.09 2.65 -3.83
N CYS A 61 -3.33 1.62 -3.04
CA CYS A 61 -3.43 0.24 -3.44
C CYS A 61 -4.83 -0.31 -3.16
N ALA A 62 -5.36 -1.10 -4.09
CA ALA A 62 -6.50 -1.98 -3.83
C ALA A 62 -5.95 -3.33 -3.38
N VAL A 63 -6.29 -3.72 -2.14
CA VAL A 63 -5.80 -4.95 -1.50
C VAL A 63 -6.94 -5.85 -1.06
N GLU A 64 -6.79 -7.15 -1.25
CA GLU A 64 -7.81 -8.17 -0.95
C GLU A 64 -7.15 -9.43 -0.39
N LYS A 65 -7.87 -10.21 0.43
CA LYS A 65 -7.39 -11.51 0.92
C LYS A 65 -7.41 -12.58 -0.18
N SER A 66 -8.42 -12.50 -1.04
CA SER A 66 -8.64 -13.35 -2.20
C SER A 66 -9.52 -12.61 -3.22
N PRO A 67 -9.58 -13.07 -4.49
CA PRO A 67 -10.39 -12.43 -5.53
C PRO A 67 -11.91 -12.31 -5.23
N GLU A 68 -12.42 -13.07 -4.27
CA GLU A 68 -13.84 -13.07 -3.87
C GLU A 68 -14.10 -12.25 -2.59
N ASP A 69 -13.04 -11.74 -1.95
CA ASP A 69 -13.13 -11.05 -0.67
C ASP A 69 -13.37 -9.54 -0.81
N THR A 70 -13.56 -8.89 0.35
CA THR A 70 -13.68 -7.43 0.44
C THR A 70 -12.39 -6.76 -0.03
N VAL A 71 -12.53 -5.81 -0.96
CA VAL A 71 -11.44 -4.95 -1.40
C VAL A 71 -11.26 -3.76 -0.44
N TYR A 72 -10.05 -3.59 0.03
CA TYR A 72 -9.61 -2.45 0.82
C TYR A 72 -8.83 -1.48 -0.06
N ILE A 73 -9.22 -0.22 -0.02
CA ILE A 73 -8.45 0.86 -0.65
C ILE A 73 -7.57 1.47 0.45
N SER A 74 -6.26 1.36 0.31
CA SER A 74 -5.30 1.77 1.34
C SER A 74 -4.11 2.50 0.74
N SER A 75 -3.64 3.55 1.39
CA SER A 75 -2.34 4.14 1.06
C SER A 75 -1.26 3.08 1.20
N VAL A 76 -0.24 3.11 0.33
CA VAL A 76 0.92 2.23 0.46
C VAL A 76 1.65 2.44 1.79
N THR A 77 1.51 3.62 2.43
CA THR A 77 2.04 3.87 3.79
C THR A 77 1.42 2.99 4.87
N HIS A 78 0.26 2.39 4.59
CA HIS A 78 -0.44 1.47 5.48
C HIS A 78 -0.24 -0.02 5.13
N LEU A 79 0.80 -0.31 4.35
CA LEU A 79 1.14 -1.66 3.92
C LEU A 79 2.56 -2.01 4.36
N LYS A 80 2.74 -3.24 4.82
CA LYS A 80 4.07 -3.82 5.00
C LYS A 80 4.43 -4.60 3.75
N ILE A 81 5.54 -4.21 3.15
CA ILE A 81 6.10 -4.88 1.97
C ILE A 81 7.06 -5.99 2.44
N PRO A 82 6.90 -7.23 1.93
CA PRO A 82 7.83 -8.34 2.18
C PRO A 82 9.29 -7.97 1.81
N ASP A 83 10.25 -8.51 2.54
CA ASP A 83 11.68 -8.25 2.30
C ASP A 83 12.20 -8.81 0.97
N ASP A 84 11.51 -9.78 0.39
CA ASP A 84 11.81 -10.40 -0.90
C ASP A 84 11.15 -9.68 -2.10
N HIS A 85 10.35 -8.64 -1.85
CA HIS A 85 9.75 -7.84 -2.92
C HIS A 85 10.83 -7.02 -3.66
N PRO A 86 10.88 -7.04 -5.01
CA PRO A 86 11.95 -6.41 -5.78
C PRO A 86 12.06 -4.89 -5.56
N LEU A 87 10.93 -4.24 -5.25
CA LEU A 87 10.85 -2.80 -4.98
C LEU A 87 10.87 -2.44 -3.48
N VAL A 88 11.19 -3.38 -2.57
CA VAL A 88 11.05 -3.16 -1.12
C VAL A 88 11.77 -1.91 -0.62
N SER A 89 12.99 -1.65 -1.09
CA SER A 89 13.76 -0.46 -0.71
C SER A 89 13.10 0.83 -1.19
N GLU A 90 12.69 0.88 -2.46
CA GLU A 90 12.06 2.08 -3.02
C GLU A 90 10.70 2.37 -2.36
N ILE A 91 9.90 1.34 -2.09
CA ILE A 91 8.62 1.50 -1.39
C ILE A 91 8.85 1.98 0.04
N ARG A 92 9.79 1.40 0.78
CA ARG A 92 10.11 1.86 2.15
C ARG A 92 10.62 3.29 2.17
N ASP A 93 11.44 3.70 1.21
CA ASP A 93 11.90 5.08 1.10
C ASP A 93 10.76 6.06 0.82
N TYR A 94 9.76 5.65 0.02
CA TYR A 94 8.54 6.42 -0.17
C TYR A 94 7.71 6.48 1.12
N GLN A 95 7.47 5.33 1.76
CA GLN A 95 6.72 5.24 3.01
C GLN A 95 7.34 6.13 4.09
N ASN A 96 8.66 6.09 4.28
CA ASN A 96 9.35 6.91 5.29
C ASN A 96 9.28 8.42 5.01
N ARG A 97 9.23 8.82 3.73
CA ARG A 97 9.09 10.23 3.34
C ARG A 97 7.67 10.75 3.60
N GLU A 98 6.66 9.94 3.27
CA GLU A 98 5.25 10.31 3.43
C GLU A 98 4.70 10.06 4.84
N ASN A 99 5.40 9.29 5.69
CA ASN A 99 5.01 9.03 7.08
C ASN A 99 5.35 10.19 8.05
N ILE A 100 5.62 11.39 7.52
CA ILE A 100 5.82 12.61 8.31
C ILE A 100 4.46 13.31 8.50
N VAL A 101 3.84 12.99 9.65
CA VAL A 101 2.82 13.75 10.42
C VAL A 101 1.35 13.67 9.95
N TRP A 102 0.59 12.84 10.65
CA TRP A 102 -0.67 13.25 11.30
C TRP A 102 -0.62 12.82 12.77
N LEU A 103 0.18 13.53 13.57
CA LEU A 103 0.06 13.58 15.04
C LEU A 103 -0.75 14.82 15.44
#